data_AF-A0AAD7VCA8-F1
#
_entry.id   AF-A0AAD7VCA8-F1
#
_cell.length_a   1.000
_cell.length_b   1.000
_cell.length_c   1.000
_cell.angle_alpha   90.00
_cell.angle_beta   90.00
_cell.angle_gamma   90.00
#
_symmetry.space_group_name_H-M   'P 1'
#
loop_
_entity.id
_entity.type
_entity.pdbx_description
1 polymer ?
#
loop_
_entity_poly.entity_id
_entity_poly.type
_entity_poly.pdbx_seq_one_letter_code
_entity_poly.pdbx_strand_id
1 'polypeptide(L)'
;MIAVHAQDVEMAEIERPTKRRLKCSSVSYSRQLKRIDFLTNLPCEVVLQVMSWMDLATLLGMASVSKRWYELSKTNDIWRRRLMEMHWLPIRPCSSSSSTTTSSSRSISASTTTTDWYYWYKQRYQLETRWRSGNVTTHYLLGHQDSVYCLQFDASQIVTGGRDRTIRFWDMSTYTCTRTLVGHEGSVLALQYNDQLMVSSSSDTTVIVWCMKTFKPIQRLRGHAGGVLDVSFDDRYIVSCSKDKTIKIWETSTGQLIRTISAHRGPVNAVQLRGNKIVSASGDGLIKMWNVETGECIREFAGHHRGLTCVQYDGRRIVSGSNDRTVKLWDAETGNCILTCEGHQDLVRTVHFDEDRVVSASYDQSIRVWDIKTGMCMLNFQSGHTSWVFDVRFDKNRIVSQDQRVLVMDFSTGLDTSIFV
;
A
#
# COMPACT_ATOMS: atom_id res chain seq x y z
N MET A 1 -12.79 26.67 -6.42
CA MET A 1 -13.41 26.85 -7.75
C MET A 1 -12.25 26.85 -8.73
N ILE A 2 -11.81 25.71 -9.28
CA ILE A 2 -12.42 24.94 -10.36
C ILE A 2 -12.38 23.46 -9.97
N ALA A 3 -13.55 22.88 -9.67
CA ALA A 3 -13.72 21.44 -9.66
C ALA A 3 -13.93 21.04 -11.12
N VAL A 4 -12.89 20.51 -11.78
CA VAL A 4 -13.09 19.84 -13.05
C VAL A 4 -13.75 18.51 -12.70
N HIS A 5 -15.07 18.44 -12.93
CA HIS A 5 -15.76 17.16 -13.03
C HIS A 5 -15.02 16.33 -14.08
N ALA A 6 -14.19 15.39 -13.61
CA ALA A 6 -13.83 14.25 -14.43
C ALA A 6 -15.14 13.51 -14.68
N GLN A 7 -15.73 13.72 -15.87
CA GLN A 7 -16.67 12.76 -16.40
C GLN A 7 -15.97 11.41 -16.34
N ASP A 8 -16.60 10.42 -15.71
CA ASP A 8 -16.11 9.04 -15.69
C ASP A 8 -16.02 8.54 -17.13
N VAL A 9 -14.86 8.75 -17.77
CA VAL A 9 -14.56 8.18 -19.08
C VAL A 9 -14.27 6.72 -18.83
N GLU A 10 -15.29 5.90 -18.98
CA GLU A 10 -15.18 4.47 -18.91
C GLU A 10 -14.36 3.99 -20.12
N MET A 11 -13.21 3.35 -19.85
CA MET A 11 -12.41 2.62 -20.84
C MET A 11 -13.13 1.33 -21.25
N ALA A 12 -14.42 1.42 -21.61
CA ALA A 12 -15.16 0.37 -22.28
C ALA A 12 -14.49 0.07 -23.62
N GLU A 13 -14.70 -1.14 -24.15
CA GLU A 13 -14.07 -1.60 -25.39
C GLU A 13 -14.09 -0.51 -26.45
N ILE A 14 -12.91 -0.08 -26.90
CA ILE A 14 -12.80 0.78 -28.08
C ILE A 14 -13.33 -0.06 -29.25
N GLU A 15 -14.63 0.05 -29.50
CA GLU A 15 -15.30 -0.64 -30.59
C GLU A 15 -14.61 -0.21 -31.88
N ARG A 16 -14.23 -1.19 -32.71
CA ARG A 16 -13.79 -0.88 -34.07
C ARG A 16 -14.92 -0.11 -34.73
N PRO A 17 -14.66 1.03 -35.38
CA PRO A 17 -15.71 1.79 -36.03
C PRO A 17 -16.44 0.89 -37.02
N THR A 18 -17.68 0.53 -36.69
CA THR A 18 -18.57 -0.19 -37.60
C THR A 18 -19.00 0.80 -38.68
N LYS A 19 -19.06 0.37 -39.94
CA LYS A 19 -19.40 1.23 -41.07
C LYS A 19 -20.81 1.79 -40.91
N ARG A 20 -20.98 2.93 -40.24
CA ARG A 20 -22.16 3.79 -40.38
C ARG A 20 -21.84 4.90 -41.36
N ARG A 21 -22.30 4.72 -42.61
CA ARG A 21 -22.42 5.81 -43.58
C ARG A 21 -23.42 6.81 -43.02
N LEU A 22 -22.93 7.91 -42.44
CA LEU A 22 -23.75 9.08 -42.17
C LEU A 22 -24.14 9.70 -43.52
N LYS A 23 -25.41 9.50 -43.93
CA LYS A 23 -26.03 10.30 -44.99
C LYS A 23 -26.25 11.70 -44.41
N CYS A 24 -25.38 12.64 -44.76
CA CYS A 24 -25.61 14.06 -44.49
C CYS A 24 -26.44 14.65 -45.65
N SER A 25 -27.69 14.98 -45.39
CA SER A 25 -28.56 15.72 -46.31
C SER A 25 -28.50 17.22 -46.02
N SER A 26 -28.01 17.98 -47.01
CA SER A 26 -28.23 19.43 -47.34
C SER A 26 -28.08 20.47 -46.20
N VAL A 27 -27.44 21.63 -46.37
CA VAL A 27 -27.74 22.72 -47.31
C VAL A 27 -26.50 23.60 -47.52
N SER A 28 -26.38 24.16 -48.73
CA SER A 28 -25.34 25.07 -49.22
C SER A 28 -25.45 26.51 -48.70
N TYR A 29 -24.37 27.02 -48.08
CA TYR A 29 -23.59 28.19 -48.50
C TYR A 29 -22.65 28.63 -47.36
N SER A 30 -21.33 28.45 -47.53
CA SER A 30 -20.26 29.23 -46.88
C SER A 30 -18.92 28.77 -47.47
N ARG A 31 -17.93 29.66 -47.52
CA ARG A 31 -16.55 29.44 -48.04
C ARG A 31 -16.12 27.98 -47.93
N GLN A 32 -15.73 27.34 -49.05
CA GLN A 32 -15.23 25.97 -49.10
C GLN A 32 -14.00 25.81 -48.19
N LEU A 33 -14.23 25.54 -46.90
CA LEU A 33 -13.21 25.10 -45.98
C LEU A 33 -12.80 23.70 -46.44
N LYS A 34 -11.63 23.61 -47.09
CA LYS A 34 -10.97 22.34 -47.38
C LYS A 34 -10.60 21.71 -46.04
N ARG A 35 -11.45 20.81 -45.53
CA ARG A 35 -11.15 19.99 -44.35
C ARG A 35 -10.13 18.93 -44.77
N ILE A 36 -8.88 19.12 -44.35
CA ILE A 36 -7.79 18.17 -44.59
C ILE A 36 -7.60 17.38 -43.31
N ASP A 37 -7.59 16.05 -43.43
CA ASP A 37 -7.16 15.18 -42.34
C ASP A 37 -5.63 15.29 -42.23
N PHE A 38 -5.18 16.11 -41.28
CA PHE A 38 -3.76 16.39 -41.12
C PHE A 38 -3.00 15.20 -40.53
N LEU A 39 -3.65 14.36 -39.72
CA LEU A 39 -2.99 13.21 -39.08
C LEU A 39 -2.66 12.09 -40.08
N THR A 40 -3.41 11.98 -41.18
CA THR A 40 -3.10 11.01 -42.23
C THR A 40 -2.06 11.50 -43.23
N ASN A 41 -1.85 12.82 -43.32
CA ASN A 41 -0.91 13.44 -44.26
C ASN A 41 0.45 13.79 -43.64
N LEU A 42 0.57 13.80 -42.31
CA LEU A 42 1.82 14.06 -41.60
C LEU A 42 2.67 12.78 -41.42
N PRO A 43 4.01 12.91 -41.33
CA PRO A 43 4.87 11.81 -40.88
C PRO A 43 4.47 11.29 -39.50
N CYS A 44 4.64 9.98 -39.29
CA CYS A 44 4.23 9.32 -38.04
C CYS A 44 4.86 9.95 -36.79
N GLU A 45 6.11 10.39 -36.86
CA GLU A 45 6.83 11.01 -35.73
C GLU A 45 6.16 12.31 -35.25
N VAL A 46 5.76 13.18 -36.18
CA VAL A 46 5.08 14.45 -35.89
C VAL A 46 3.70 14.18 -35.30
N VAL A 47 3.00 13.20 -35.85
CA VAL A 47 1.70 12.74 -35.34
C VAL A 47 1.83 12.25 -33.90
N LEU A 48 2.85 11.45 -33.59
CA LEU A 48 3.10 10.93 -32.24
C LEU A 48 3.48 12.02 -31.24
N GLN A 49 4.14 13.10 -31.68
CA GLN A 49 4.36 14.27 -30.83
C GLN A 49 3.04 15.00 -30.54
N VAL A 50 2.25 15.31 -31.57
CA VAL A 50 0.94 15.97 -31.41
C VAL A 50 0.04 15.16 -30.47
N MET A 51 0.01 13.84 -30.65
CA MET A 51 -0.81 12.94 -29.83
C MET A 51 -0.35 12.86 -28.37
N SER A 52 0.94 13.00 -28.07
CA SER A 52 1.39 13.00 -26.67
C SER A 52 0.89 14.21 -25.88
N TRP A 53 0.58 15.33 -26.54
CA TRP A 53 0.06 16.53 -25.86
C TRP A 53 -1.46 16.52 -25.65
N MET A 54 -2.17 15.51 -26.18
CA MET A 54 -3.62 15.42 -26.07
C MET A 54 -4.05 14.87 -24.70
N ASP A 55 -5.26 15.19 -24.26
CA ASP A 55 -5.91 14.64 -23.07
C ASP A 55 -6.49 13.23 -23.33
N LEU A 56 -6.86 12.51 -22.27
CA LEU A 56 -7.34 11.13 -22.40
C LEU A 56 -8.66 11.03 -23.17
N ALA A 57 -9.59 11.96 -22.92
CA ALA A 57 -10.89 11.94 -23.58
C ALA A 57 -10.75 12.15 -25.09
N THR A 58 -9.93 13.11 -25.51
CA THR A 58 -9.64 13.33 -26.93
C THR A 58 -8.98 12.12 -27.58
N LEU A 59 -7.99 11.50 -26.92
CA LEU A 59 -7.28 10.36 -27.48
C LEU A 59 -8.18 9.12 -27.65
N LEU A 60 -9.13 8.91 -26.73
CA LEU A 60 -10.15 7.86 -26.87
C LEU A 60 -11.18 8.21 -27.95
N GLY A 61 -11.60 9.48 -28.03
CA GLY A 61 -12.49 9.98 -29.08
C GLY A 61 -11.90 9.81 -30.49
N MET A 62 -10.59 10.00 -30.65
CA MET A 62 -9.89 9.80 -31.91
C MET A 62 -10.02 8.38 -32.46
N ALA A 63 -10.06 7.38 -31.58
CA ALA A 63 -10.17 5.99 -31.98
C ALA A 63 -11.50 5.68 -32.71
N SER A 64 -12.52 6.53 -32.52
CA SER A 64 -13.82 6.44 -33.20
C SER A 64 -13.87 7.14 -34.57
N VAL A 65 -12.88 7.97 -34.91
CA VAL A 65 -12.91 8.84 -36.11
C VAL A 65 -12.69 8.05 -37.41
N SER A 66 -11.68 7.18 -37.43
CA SER A 66 -11.28 6.40 -38.62
C SER A 66 -10.38 5.23 -38.22
N LYS A 67 -10.28 4.21 -39.08
CA LYS A 67 -9.36 3.07 -38.87
C LYS A 67 -7.91 3.51 -38.67
N ARG A 68 -7.45 4.48 -39.46
CA ARG A 68 -6.08 4.99 -39.36
C ARG A 68 -5.85 5.78 -38.06
N TRP A 69 -6.86 6.51 -37.60
CA TRP A 69 -6.81 7.22 -36.31
C TRP A 69 -6.81 6.24 -35.13
N TYR A 70 -7.58 5.14 -35.25
CA TYR A 70 -7.57 4.04 -34.29
C TYR A 70 -6.20 3.38 -34.18
N GLU A 71 -5.56 3.04 -35.30
CA GLU A 71 -4.21 2.45 -35.32
C GLU A 71 -3.19 3.39 -34.67
N LEU A 72 -3.23 4.69 -35.02
CA LEU A 72 -2.34 5.69 -34.43
C LEU A 72 -2.57 5.87 -32.92
N SER A 73 -3.83 5.89 -32.46
CA SER A 73 -4.15 5.99 -31.03
C SER A 73 -3.67 4.78 -30.21
N LYS A 74 -3.46 3.62 -30.85
CA LYS A 74 -2.92 2.42 -30.20
C LYS A 74 -1.40 2.31 -30.27
N THR A 75 -0.72 3.33 -30.79
CA THR A 75 0.74 3.30 -30.87
C THR A 75 1.37 3.23 -29.48
N ASN A 76 2.30 2.30 -29.32
CA ASN A 76 2.86 1.91 -28.03
C ASN A 76 3.58 3.05 -27.31
N ASP A 77 4.27 3.92 -28.06
CA ASP A 77 5.07 5.02 -27.50
C ASP A 77 4.23 6.10 -26.80
N ILE A 78 2.99 6.33 -27.26
CA ILE A 78 2.11 7.33 -26.64
C ILE A 78 1.75 6.89 -25.22
N TRP A 79 1.34 5.63 -25.08
CA TRP A 79 0.96 5.05 -23.79
C TRP A 79 2.15 4.90 -22.87
N ARG A 80 3.34 4.58 -23.42
CA ARG A 80 4.59 4.57 -22.65
C ARG A 80 4.90 5.95 -22.07
N ARG A 81 4.84 7.02 -22.86
CA ARG A 81 5.09 8.39 -22.37
C ARG A 81 4.07 8.81 -21.32
N ARG A 82 2.79 8.50 -21.52
CA ARG A 82 1.77 8.79 -20.51
C ARG A 82 1.95 8.04 -19.20
N LEU A 83 2.37 6.78 -19.25
CA LEU A 83 2.74 6.04 -18.04
C LEU A 83 3.91 6.72 -17.32
N MET A 84 4.88 7.26 -18.06
CA MET A 84 5.99 8.04 -17.48
C MET A 84 5.50 9.33 -16.83
N GLU A 85 4.65 10.10 -17.51
CA GLU A 85 4.07 11.35 -16.97
C GLU A 85 3.26 11.10 -15.69
N MET A 86 2.49 10.02 -15.66
CA MET A 86 1.68 9.63 -14.49
C MET A 86 2.50 8.91 -13.41
N HIS A 87 3.81 8.71 -13.62
CA HIS A 87 4.70 7.98 -12.71
C HIS A 87 4.23 6.53 -12.44
N TRP A 88 3.54 5.91 -13.40
CA TRP A 88 3.02 4.53 -13.33
C TRP A 88 3.96 3.51 -14.00
N LEU A 89 5.25 3.79 -14.04
CA LEU A 89 6.22 2.90 -14.66
C LEU A 89 6.33 1.58 -13.91
N PRO A 90 6.57 0.46 -14.61
CA PRO A 90 6.94 -0.81 -13.98
C PRO A 90 8.14 -0.63 -13.08
N ILE A 91 8.12 -1.27 -11.91
CA ILE A 91 9.31 -1.43 -11.10
C ILE A 91 10.25 -2.31 -11.93
N ARG A 92 11.31 -1.73 -12.49
CA ARG A 92 12.34 -2.54 -13.15
C ARG A 92 12.94 -3.42 -12.06
N PRO A 93 13.04 -4.75 -12.25
CA PRO A 93 13.95 -5.53 -11.45
C PRO A 93 15.31 -4.84 -11.54
N CYS A 94 15.94 -4.55 -10.39
CA CYS A 94 17.32 -4.12 -10.36
C CYS A 94 18.12 -5.09 -11.23
N SER A 95 18.55 -4.64 -12.41
CA SER A 95 19.56 -5.34 -13.19
C SER A 95 20.80 -5.31 -12.32
N SER A 96 21.04 -6.41 -11.61
CA SER A 96 22.28 -6.64 -10.90
C SER A 96 23.41 -6.35 -11.88
N SER A 97 24.26 -5.41 -11.48
CA SER A 97 25.54 -5.17 -12.10
C SER A 97 26.39 -6.44 -11.97
N SER A 98 26.40 -7.27 -13.00
CA SER A 98 27.39 -8.32 -13.21
C SER A 98 27.95 -8.20 -14.62
N SER A 99 28.85 -7.22 -14.81
CA SER A 99 29.75 -7.22 -15.95
C SER A 99 31.05 -7.93 -15.57
N THR A 100 31.14 -9.23 -15.83
CA THR A 100 32.43 -9.87 -16.12
C THR A 100 32.19 -11.06 -17.08
N THR A 101 32.42 -10.76 -18.36
CA THR A 101 32.92 -11.65 -19.43
C THR A 101 32.70 -13.16 -19.30
N THR A 102 32.03 -13.76 -20.29
CA THR A 102 32.70 -14.59 -21.30
C THR A 102 31.76 -14.93 -22.46
N SER A 103 32.34 -14.86 -23.65
CA SER A 103 31.77 -15.14 -24.95
C SER A 103 31.50 -16.64 -25.16
N SER A 104 30.26 -16.99 -25.51
CA SER A 104 30.03 -18.12 -26.42
C SER A 104 28.74 -17.89 -27.22
N SER A 105 28.92 -17.73 -28.52
CA SER A 105 27.88 -17.57 -29.52
C SER A 105 26.99 -18.80 -29.62
N ARG A 106 25.75 -18.69 -29.12
CA ARG A 106 24.60 -19.45 -29.62
C ARG A 106 23.46 -18.46 -29.85
N SER A 107 23.13 -18.29 -31.13
CA SER A 107 22.00 -17.53 -31.62
C SER A 107 20.70 -18.13 -31.07
N ILE A 108 20.22 -17.56 -29.97
CA ILE A 108 18.84 -17.68 -29.53
C ILE A 108 18.17 -16.40 -30.05
N SER A 109 17.22 -16.58 -30.96
CA SER A 109 16.34 -15.52 -31.46
C SER A 109 15.76 -14.76 -30.27
N ALA A 110 16.21 -13.53 -30.08
CA ALA A 110 15.60 -12.61 -29.15
C ALA A 110 14.19 -12.29 -29.67
N SER A 111 13.19 -13.02 -29.18
CA SER A 111 11.83 -12.49 -29.17
C SER A 111 11.87 -11.28 -28.25
N THR A 112 12.13 -10.10 -28.81
CA THR A 112 11.79 -8.84 -28.17
C THR A 112 10.30 -8.89 -27.90
N THR A 113 9.91 -9.29 -26.69
CA THR A 113 8.55 -9.14 -26.18
C THR A 113 8.27 -7.65 -26.14
N THR A 114 7.69 -7.13 -27.22
CA THR A 114 7.22 -5.76 -27.30
C THR A 114 6.11 -5.61 -26.26
N THR A 115 6.45 -5.05 -25.10
CA THR A 115 5.50 -4.77 -24.02
C THR A 115 4.37 -3.91 -24.55
N ASP A 116 3.12 -4.37 -24.47
CA ASP A 116 1.96 -3.59 -24.89
C ASP A 116 1.60 -2.54 -23.82
N TRP A 117 2.14 -1.33 -23.96
CA TRP A 117 1.92 -0.23 -23.03
C TRP A 117 0.46 0.24 -23.01
N TYR A 118 -0.29 0.05 -24.11
CA TYR A 118 -1.72 0.37 -24.12
C TYR A 118 -2.49 -0.57 -23.19
N TYR A 119 -2.23 -1.87 -23.29
CA TYR A 119 -2.83 -2.87 -22.40
C TYR A 119 -2.54 -2.54 -20.93
N TRP A 120 -1.28 -2.29 -20.59
CA TRP A 120 -0.89 -1.98 -19.21
C TRP A 120 -1.48 -0.67 -18.70
N TYR A 121 -1.53 0.38 -19.54
CA TYR A 121 -2.21 1.61 -19.17
C TYR A 121 -3.69 1.37 -18.86
N LYS A 122 -4.38 0.56 -19.68
CA LYS A 122 -5.78 0.19 -19.45
C LYS A 122 -5.96 -0.54 -18.11
N GLN A 123 -5.11 -1.54 -17.81
CA GLN A 123 -5.18 -2.27 -16.54
C GLN A 123 -4.99 -1.34 -15.32
N ARG A 124 -3.97 -0.48 -15.36
CA ARG A 124 -3.68 0.47 -14.29
C ARG A 124 -4.79 1.51 -14.12
N TYR A 125 -5.31 2.04 -15.24
CA TYR A 125 -6.42 2.99 -15.22
C TYR A 125 -7.67 2.37 -14.60
N GLN A 126 -8.02 1.14 -14.97
CA GLN A 126 -9.17 0.43 -14.38
C GLN A 126 -8.99 0.22 -12.87
N LEU A 127 -7.79 -0.14 -12.43
CA LEU A 127 -7.48 -0.28 -11.00
C LEU A 127 -7.64 1.06 -10.26
N GLU A 128 -7.09 2.15 -10.78
CA GLU A 128 -7.24 3.49 -10.18
C GLU A 128 -8.69 3.96 -10.15
N THR A 129 -9.47 3.68 -11.20
CA THR A 129 -10.91 3.99 -11.22
C THR A 129 -11.66 3.20 -10.16
N ARG A 130 -11.31 1.92 -9.93
CA ARG A 130 -11.89 1.12 -8.83
C ARG A 130 -11.54 1.68 -7.45
N TRP A 131 -10.32 2.15 -7.27
CA TRP A 131 -9.91 2.86 -6.05
C TRP A 131 -10.63 4.20 -5.86
N ARG A 132 -10.96 4.93 -6.93
CA ARG A 132 -11.73 6.19 -6.82
C ARG A 132 -13.21 5.96 -6.56
N SER A 133 -13.79 4.94 -7.18
CA SER A 133 -15.21 4.60 -7.05
C SER A 133 -15.51 3.75 -5.80
N GLY A 134 -14.50 3.13 -5.19
CA GLY A 134 -14.67 2.19 -4.09
C GLY A 134 -15.24 0.84 -4.52
N ASN A 135 -15.20 0.51 -5.82
CA ASN A 135 -15.66 -0.77 -6.33
C ASN A 135 -14.67 -1.88 -5.98
N VAL A 136 -15.09 -2.78 -5.10
CA VAL A 136 -14.22 -3.76 -4.44
C VAL A 136 -14.93 -5.10 -4.34
N THR A 137 -14.19 -6.19 -4.53
CA THR A 137 -14.69 -7.53 -4.20
C THR A 137 -14.20 -7.92 -2.81
N THR A 138 -15.11 -8.39 -1.96
CA THR A 138 -14.81 -8.74 -0.58
C THR A 138 -14.75 -10.25 -0.38
N HIS A 139 -13.69 -10.72 0.27
CA HIS A 139 -13.56 -12.11 0.74
C HIS A 139 -13.39 -12.13 2.26
N TYR A 140 -14.04 -13.10 2.93
CA TYR A 140 -13.96 -13.28 4.37
C TYR A 140 -13.22 -14.57 4.72
N LEU A 141 -12.21 -14.46 5.58
CA LEU A 141 -11.51 -15.62 6.14
C LEU A 141 -12.04 -15.88 7.55
N LEU A 142 -12.49 -17.11 7.77
CA LEU A 142 -13.02 -17.58 9.05
C LEU A 142 -12.09 -18.68 9.57
N GLY A 143 -11.59 -18.53 10.79
CA GLY A 143 -10.85 -19.62 11.43
C GLY A 143 -10.23 -19.30 12.77
N HIS A 144 -9.98 -18.03 13.11
CA HIS A 144 -9.69 -17.67 14.50
C HIS A 144 -10.92 -17.91 15.37
N GLN A 145 -10.70 -18.37 16.60
CA GLN A 145 -11.79 -18.62 17.57
C GLN A 145 -12.26 -17.33 18.26
N ASP A 146 -11.43 -16.29 18.21
CA ASP A 146 -11.65 -14.99 18.85
C ASP A 146 -11.05 -13.89 17.95
N SER A 147 -11.09 -12.65 18.42
CA SER A 147 -10.65 -11.43 17.76
C SER A 147 -9.21 -11.54 17.25
N VAL A 148 -8.97 -10.97 16.07
CA VAL A 148 -7.65 -10.95 15.43
C VAL A 148 -7.00 -9.59 15.67
N TYR A 149 -5.75 -9.57 16.17
CA TYR A 149 -5.11 -8.34 16.66
C TYR A 149 -4.08 -7.75 15.71
N CYS A 150 -3.38 -8.59 14.94
CA CYS A 150 -2.39 -8.15 13.96
C CYS A 150 -2.46 -8.97 12.68
N LEU A 151 -2.07 -8.33 11.57
CA LEU A 151 -2.01 -8.96 10.27
C LEU A 151 -0.83 -8.41 9.45
N GLN A 152 -0.26 -9.26 8.62
CA GLN A 152 0.63 -8.89 7.53
C GLN A 152 0.39 -9.83 6.36
N PHE A 153 0.52 -9.36 5.13
CA PHE A 153 0.38 -10.19 3.95
C PHE A 153 1.46 -9.88 2.93
N ASP A 154 1.66 -10.83 2.04
CA ASP A 154 2.47 -10.72 0.83
C ASP A 154 1.63 -11.17 -0.38
N ALA A 155 2.26 -11.26 -1.56
CA ALA A 155 1.57 -11.67 -2.78
C ALA A 155 1.00 -13.10 -2.74
N SER A 156 1.51 -13.96 -1.85
CA SER A 156 1.23 -15.40 -1.78
C SER A 156 0.43 -15.82 -0.54
N GLN A 157 0.59 -15.14 0.59
CA GLN A 157 -0.01 -15.53 1.86
C GLN A 157 -0.38 -14.34 2.74
N ILE A 158 -1.33 -14.57 3.64
CA ILE A 158 -1.70 -13.68 4.74
C ILE A 158 -1.31 -14.38 6.04
N VAL A 159 -0.71 -13.65 6.97
CA VAL A 159 -0.36 -14.11 8.31
C VAL A 159 -1.12 -13.28 9.33
N THR A 160 -1.84 -13.95 10.23
CA THR A 160 -2.69 -13.29 11.23
C THR A 160 -2.42 -13.79 12.64
N GLY A 161 -2.42 -12.88 13.61
CA GLY A 161 -2.23 -13.18 15.03
C GLY A 161 -3.49 -12.90 15.83
N GLY A 162 -3.96 -13.92 16.55
CA GLY A 162 -5.24 -13.89 17.26
C GLY A 162 -5.15 -13.75 18.78
N ARG A 163 -6.27 -13.35 19.38
CA ARG A 163 -6.51 -13.46 20.83
C ARG A 163 -6.51 -14.90 21.32
N ASP A 164 -6.83 -15.83 20.43
CA ASP A 164 -6.78 -17.29 20.64
C ASP A 164 -5.35 -17.86 20.81
N ARG A 165 -4.33 -16.99 20.88
CA ARG A 165 -2.90 -17.33 21.09
C ARG A 165 -2.26 -18.04 19.90
N THR A 166 -2.96 -18.05 18.77
CA THR A 166 -2.49 -18.70 17.54
C THR A 166 -2.04 -17.68 16.51
N ILE A 167 -1.10 -18.11 15.67
CA ILE A 167 -0.73 -17.41 14.43
C ILE A 167 -1.20 -18.29 13.28
N ARG A 168 -1.99 -17.75 12.36
CA ARG A 168 -2.53 -18.50 11.22
C ARG A 168 -1.97 -17.99 9.91
N PHE A 169 -1.74 -18.92 9.01
CA PHE A 169 -1.30 -18.67 7.64
C PHE A 169 -2.44 -19.01 6.70
N TRP A 170 -2.69 -18.11 5.76
CA TRP A 170 -3.74 -18.23 4.77
C TRP A 170 -3.11 -18.10 3.40
N ASP A 171 -3.49 -18.98 2.48
CA ASP A 171 -3.09 -18.82 1.08
C ASP A 171 -3.89 -17.70 0.42
N MET A 172 -3.21 -16.82 -0.30
CA MET A 172 -3.82 -15.65 -0.94
C MET A 172 -4.69 -16.03 -2.14
N SER A 173 -4.41 -17.16 -2.79
CA SER A 173 -5.13 -17.59 -3.99
C SER A 173 -6.42 -18.35 -3.65
N THR A 174 -6.35 -19.25 -2.66
CA THR A 174 -7.48 -20.10 -2.26
C THR A 174 -8.25 -19.58 -1.05
N TYR A 175 -7.69 -18.62 -0.31
CA TYR A 175 -8.25 -18.10 0.95
C TYR A 175 -8.42 -19.18 2.03
N THR A 176 -7.65 -20.26 1.94
CA THR A 176 -7.71 -21.37 2.90
C THR A 176 -6.62 -21.25 3.96
N CYS A 177 -6.92 -21.66 5.20
CA CYS A 177 -5.94 -21.73 6.28
C CYS A 177 -4.96 -22.87 5.98
N THR A 178 -3.71 -22.53 5.66
CA THR A 178 -2.67 -23.51 5.36
C THR A 178 -2.04 -24.06 6.62
N ARG A 179 -1.78 -23.20 7.62
CA ARG A 179 -1.06 -23.56 8.84
C ARG A 179 -1.54 -22.75 10.04
N THR A 180 -1.37 -23.35 11.22
CA THR A 180 -1.60 -22.71 12.52
C THR A 180 -0.38 -22.97 13.41
N LEU A 181 0.22 -21.92 13.93
CA LEU A 181 1.31 -21.97 14.90
C LEU A 181 0.80 -21.66 16.30
N VAL A 182 1.37 -22.36 17.27
CA VAL A 182 1.10 -22.20 18.68
C VAL A 182 2.44 -22.13 19.40
N GLY A 183 2.58 -21.20 20.34
CA GLY A 183 3.82 -21.09 21.12
C GLY A 183 3.85 -19.94 22.13
N HIS A 184 2.96 -18.95 21.97
CA HIS A 184 2.69 -17.93 22.98
C HIS A 184 1.70 -18.42 24.03
N GLU A 185 1.86 -17.94 25.25
CA GLU A 185 0.95 -18.25 26.37
C GLU A 185 -0.21 -17.25 26.47
N GLY A 186 -0.08 -16.12 25.76
CA GLY A 186 -1.06 -15.04 25.69
C GLY A 186 -1.49 -14.71 24.26
N SER A 187 -2.26 -13.64 24.12
CA SER A 187 -2.74 -13.13 22.84
C SER A 187 -1.58 -12.61 22.00
N VAL A 188 -1.57 -12.90 20.70
CA VAL A 188 -0.55 -12.36 19.79
C VAL A 188 -0.98 -10.95 19.42
N LEU A 189 -0.18 -9.94 19.75
CA LEU A 189 -0.57 -8.52 19.65
C LEU A 189 -0.04 -7.84 18.40
N ALA A 190 1.19 -8.13 18.01
CA ALA A 190 1.79 -7.72 16.74
C ALA A 190 2.62 -8.83 16.13
N LEU A 191 2.76 -8.76 14.81
CA LEU A 191 3.61 -9.65 14.05
C LEU A 191 4.25 -8.87 12.90
N GLN A 192 5.49 -9.24 12.58
CA GLN A 192 6.15 -8.83 11.35
C GLN A 192 6.94 -10.02 10.81
N TYR A 193 6.98 -10.22 9.49
CA TYR A 193 7.78 -11.24 8.83
C TYR A 193 8.46 -10.74 7.56
N ASN A 194 9.51 -11.46 7.18
CA ASN A 194 10.19 -11.40 5.90
C ASN A 194 10.36 -12.84 5.36
N ASP A 195 11.08 -13.03 4.26
CA ASP A 195 11.25 -14.36 3.64
C ASP A 195 11.95 -15.40 4.53
N GLN A 196 12.69 -14.96 5.55
CA GLN A 196 13.55 -15.83 6.38
C GLN A 196 13.01 -16.01 7.80
N LEU A 197 12.55 -14.93 8.40
CA LEU A 197 12.20 -14.80 9.81
C LEU A 197 10.82 -14.18 9.96
N MET A 198 10.12 -14.62 11.00
CA MET A 198 8.94 -13.95 11.51
C MET A 198 9.17 -13.62 12.97
N VAL A 199 8.72 -12.46 13.41
CA VAL A 199 8.78 -12.00 14.79
C VAL A 199 7.36 -11.74 15.26
N SER A 200 6.97 -12.34 16.38
CA SER A 200 5.66 -12.13 16.99
C SER A 200 5.80 -11.64 18.42
N SER A 201 4.93 -10.71 18.81
CA SER A 201 4.84 -10.18 20.17
C SER A 201 3.53 -10.61 20.82
N SER A 202 3.53 -10.71 22.15
CA SER A 202 2.36 -11.16 22.88
C SER A 202 2.13 -10.43 24.20
N SER A 203 0.89 -10.55 24.69
CA SER A 203 0.51 -10.15 26.05
C SER A 203 1.23 -10.95 27.13
N ASP A 204 1.86 -12.09 26.80
CA ASP A 204 2.68 -12.90 27.72
C ASP A 204 4.06 -12.27 28.05
N THR A 205 4.30 -11.03 27.63
CA THR A 205 5.55 -10.25 27.82
C THR A 205 6.74 -10.72 26.98
N THR A 206 6.57 -11.73 26.14
CA THR A 206 7.63 -12.29 25.31
C THR A 206 7.51 -11.87 23.85
N VAL A 207 8.65 -11.89 23.16
CA VAL A 207 8.74 -11.83 21.71
C VAL A 207 9.34 -13.15 21.23
N ILE A 208 8.73 -13.77 20.22
CA ILE A 208 9.21 -15.03 19.65
C ILE A 208 9.68 -14.77 18.22
N VAL A 209 10.89 -15.22 17.92
CA VAL A 209 11.45 -15.25 16.56
C VAL A 209 11.26 -16.64 15.99
N TRP A 210 10.69 -16.74 14.80
CA TRP A 210 10.34 -17.97 14.10
C TRP A 210 11.11 -18.06 12.79
N CYS A 211 11.47 -19.28 12.39
CA CYS A 211 12.05 -19.54 11.09
C CYS A 211 10.93 -19.76 10.05
N MET A 212 10.89 -18.97 8.98
CA MET A 212 9.86 -19.11 7.94
C MET A 212 9.98 -20.38 7.10
N LYS A 213 11.18 -20.98 7.02
CA LYS A 213 11.39 -22.25 6.29
C LYS A 213 10.87 -23.46 7.06
N THR A 214 10.96 -23.44 8.39
CA THR A 214 10.63 -24.61 9.24
C THR A 214 9.40 -24.39 10.12
N PHE A 215 8.95 -23.14 10.25
CA PHE A 215 7.88 -22.69 11.14
C PHE A 215 8.10 -23.04 12.63
N LYS A 216 9.36 -23.16 13.04
CA LYS A 216 9.74 -23.42 14.42
C LYS A 216 10.25 -22.15 15.10
N PRO A 217 9.99 -21.98 16.42
CA PRO A 217 10.58 -20.90 17.18
C PRO A 217 12.09 -21.10 17.29
N ILE A 218 12.86 -20.08 16.92
CA ILE A 218 14.32 -20.02 17.01
C ILE A 218 14.71 -19.47 18.38
N GLN A 219 14.11 -18.33 18.77
CA GLN A 219 14.46 -17.58 19.97
C GLN A 219 13.21 -17.08 20.68
N ARG A 220 13.29 -17.00 22.02
CA ARG A 220 12.29 -16.37 22.87
C ARG A 220 12.94 -15.24 23.65
N LEU A 221 12.63 -14.00 23.28
CA LEU A 221 13.17 -12.80 23.89
C LEU A 221 12.34 -12.47 25.14
N ARG A 222 12.99 -12.48 26.30
CA ARG A 222 12.38 -12.18 27.60
C ARG A 222 13.08 -10.99 28.22
N GLY A 223 12.31 -10.05 28.74
CA GLY A 223 12.87 -8.89 29.44
C GLY A 223 11.91 -7.72 29.65
N HIS A 224 10.76 -7.70 28.96
CA HIS A 224 9.69 -6.75 29.26
C HIS A 224 8.94 -7.14 30.53
N ALA A 225 8.46 -6.13 31.27
CA ALA A 225 7.68 -6.33 32.50
C ALA A 225 6.17 -6.30 32.24
N GLY A 226 5.75 -5.96 31.02
CA GLY A 226 4.35 -5.92 30.59
C GLY A 226 4.19 -6.46 29.17
N GLY A 227 2.94 -6.63 28.74
CA GLY A 227 2.62 -7.14 27.41
C GLY A 227 3.29 -6.31 26.31
N VAL A 228 3.91 -7.00 25.36
CA VAL A 228 4.61 -6.38 24.23
C VAL A 228 3.56 -6.05 23.17
N LEU A 229 3.36 -4.75 22.95
CA LEU A 229 2.23 -4.24 22.17
C LEU A 229 2.52 -4.23 20.67
N ASP A 230 3.76 -3.91 20.30
CA ASP A 230 4.19 -3.84 18.91
C ASP A 230 5.66 -4.25 18.75
N VAL A 231 6.01 -4.66 17.53
CA VAL A 231 7.35 -5.11 17.19
C VAL A 231 7.69 -4.69 15.77
N SER A 232 8.93 -4.21 15.59
CA SER A 232 9.49 -3.92 14.28
C SER A 232 10.90 -4.50 14.19
N PHE A 233 11.26 -5.09 13.06
CA PHE A 233 12.61 -5.64 12.88
C PHE A 233 13.18 -5.37 11.49
N ASP A 234 14.51 -5.32 11.47
CA ASP A 234 15.37 -5.32 10.29
C ASP A 234 16.35 -6.52 10.41
N ASP A 235 17.21 -6.70 9.41
CA ASP A 235 18.19 -7.81 9.38
C ASP A 235 19.14 -7.80 10.59
N ARG A 236 19.38 -6.63 11.21
CA ARG A 236 20.30 -6.47 12.34
C ARG A 236 19.63 -6.37 13.70
N TYR A 237 18.50 -5.66 13.78
CA TYR A 237 17.86 -5.33 15.04
C TYR A 237 16.39 -5.75 15.06
N ILE A 238 15.95 -6.24 16.22
CA ILE A 238 14.54 -6.35 16.58
C ILE A 238 14.26 -5.26 17.61
N VAL A 239 13.19 -4.50 17.42
CA VAL A 239 12.74 -3.45 18.32
C VAL A 239 11.36 -3.80 18.81
N SER A 240 11.21 -3.93 20.13
CA SER A 240 9.94 -4.25 20.78
C SER A 240 9.53 -3.12 21.71
N CYS A 241 8.23 -2.83 21.74
CA CYS A 241 7.66 -1.85 22.67
C CYS A 241 6.57 -2.47 23.54
N SER A 242 6.43 -1.97 24.77
CA SER A 242 5.58 -2.62 25.76
C SER A 242 4.74 -1.64 26.56
N LYS A 243 3.71 -2.20 27.20
CA LYS A 243 2.91 -1.55 28.23
C LYS A 243 3.75 -1.09 29.43
N ASP A 244 4.95 -1.65 29.62
CA ASP A 244 5.92 -1.25 30.65
C ASP A 244 6.60 0.12 30.39
N LYS A 245 6.21 0.81 29.31
CA LYS A 245 6.69 2.16 28.93
C LYS A 245 8.11 2.16 28.34
N THR A 246 8.70 0.99 28.12
CA THR A 246 10.04 0.83 27.57
C THR A 246 10.03 0.37 26.12
N ILE A 247 11.10 0.69 25.42
CA ILE A 247 11.46 0.11 24.13
C ILE A 247 12.73 -0.71 24.36
N LYS A 248 12.76 -1.94 23.85
CA LYS A 248 13.93 -2.80 23.91
C LYS A 248 14.44 -3.09 22.50
N ILE A 249 15.75 -3.03 22.36
CA ILE A 249 16.47 -3.29 21.12
C ILE A 249 17.26 -4.57 21.32
N TRP A 250 17.05 -5.53 20.43
CA TRP A 250 17.65 -6.84 20.45
C TRP A 250 18.44 -7.05 19.16
N GLU A 251 19.47 -7.88 19.22
CA GLU A 251 20.17 -8.33 18.03
C GLU A 251 19.37 -9.45 17.35
N THR A 252 19.12 -9.35 16.04
CA THR A 252 18.32 -10.34 15.29
C THR A 252 18.98 -11.71 15.21
N SER A 253 20.31 -11.76 15.13
CA SER A 253 21.08 -13.01 14.97
C SER A 253 21.16 -13.81 16.28
N THR A 254 21.49 -13.14 17.39
CA THR A 254 21.74 -13.80 18.69
C THR A 254 20.55 -13.75 19.63
N GLY A 255 19.61 -12.82 19.43
CA GLY A 255 18.52 -12.55 20.35
C GLY A 255 18.95 -11.85 21.64
N GLN A 256 20.19 -11.32 21.69
CA GLN A 256 20.68 -10.63 22.88
C GLN A 256 20.06 -9.24 23.01
N LEU A 257 19.75 -8.85 24.24
CA LEU A 257 19.29 -7.50 24.55
C LEU A 257 20.46 -6.53 24.46
N ILE A 258 20.41 -5.63 23.48
CA ILE A 258 21.43 -4.59 23.27
C ILE A 258 21.14 -3.41 24.20
N ARG A 259 19.88 -2.95 24.22
CA ARG A 259 19.51 -1.73 24.95
C ARG A 259 18.07 -1.76 25.44
N THR A 260 17.86 -1.13 26.59
CA THR A 260 16.52 -0.77 27.10
C THR A 260 16.43 0.75 27.16
N ILE A 261 15.41 1.31 26.50
CA ILE A 261 15.13 2.75 26.45
C ILE A 261 13.87 3.02 27.28
N SER A 262 13.99 3.85 28.30
CA SER A 262 12.85 4.40 29.05
C SER A 262 12.20 5.50 28.22
N ALA A 263 11.33 5.10 27.30
CA ALA A 263 10.92 5.95 26.18
C ALA A 263 9.86 7.00 26.55
N HIS A 264 8.84 6.59 27.30
CA HIS A 264 7.61 7.38 27.48
C HIS A 264 7.08 7.37 28.91
N ARG A 265 6.15 8.29 29.21
CA ARG A 265 5.46 8.34 30.52
C ARG A 265 4.28 7.38 30.61
N GLY A 266 3.74 6.99 29.45
CA GLY A 266 2.66 6.03 29.29
C GLY A 266 3.07 4.78 28.50
N PRO A 267 2.14 3.82 28.31
CA PRO A 267 2.36 2.64 27.47
C PRO A 267 2.84 3.02 26.07
N VAL A 268 3.82 2.30 25.52
CA VAL A 268 4.26 2.49 24.14
C VAL A 268 3.46 1.52 23.27
N ASN A 269 2.52 2.07 22.52
CA ASN A 269 1.50 1.29 21.81
C ASN A 269 1.96 0.81 20.44
N ALA A 270 2.84 1.57 19.77
CA ALA A 270 3.36 1.22 18.47
C ALA A 270 4.82 1.66 18.29
N VAL A 271 5.56 0.92 17.48
CA VAL A 271 6.97 1.18 17.17
C VAL A 271 7.31 0.81 15.73
N GLN A 272 8.08 1.66 15.06
CA GLN A 272 8.56 1.39 13.71
C GLN A 272 10.07 1.64 13.63
N LEU A 273 10.79 0.69 13.04
CA LEU A 273 12.22 0.79 12.73
C LEU A 273 12.40 1.08 11.23
N ARG A 274 13.25 2.07 10.90
CA ARG A 274 13.81 2.25 9.55
C ARG A 274 15.25 2.69 9.64
N GLY A 275 16.16 1.82 9.22
CA GLY A 275 17.59 2.10 9.25
C GLY A 275 18.07 2.32 10.69
N ASN A 276 18.70 3.46 10.96
CA ASN A 276 19.21 3.79 12.30
C ASN A 276 18.22 4.60 13.18
N LYS A 277 16.96 4.73 12.75
CA LYS A 277 15.95 5.53 13.45
C LYS A 277 14.77 4.67 13.90
N ILE A 278 14.36 4.86 15.14
CA ILE A 278 13.14 4.27 15.71
C ILE A 278 12.13 5.39 15.91
N VAL A 279 10.89 5.15 15.52
CA VAL A 279 9.76 6.02 15.84
C VAL A 279 8.81 5.27 16.77
N SER A 280 8.48 5.88 17.91
CA SER A 280 7.57 5.30 18.90
C SER A 280 6.37 6.21 19.15
N ALA A 281 5.21 5.59 19.33
CA ALA A 281 3.98 6.28 19.69
C ALA A 281 3.43 5.74 21.01
N SER A 282 3.03 6.66 21.89
CA SER A 282 2.60 6.32 23.25
C SER A 282 1.24 6.88 23.63
N GLY A 283 0.63 6.23 24.61
CA GLY A 283 -0.55 6.74 25.30
C GLY A 283 -0.34 8.08 26.03
N ASP A 284 0.89 8.59 26.14
CA ASP A 284 1.17 9.93 26.69
C ASP A 284 0.88 11.09 25.73
N GLY A 285 0.49 10.80 24.48
CA GLY A 285 0.15 11.83 23.50
C GLY A 285 1.32 12.29 22.63
N LEU A 286 2.51 11.68 22.79
CA LEU A 286 3.72 12.04 22.06
C LEU A 286 4.18 10.95 21.10
N ILE A 287 4.75 11.39 19.99
CA ILE A 287 5.61 10.56 19.15
C ILE A 287 7.05 10.94 19.48
N LYS A 288 7.94 9.97 19.61
CA LYS A 288 9.36 10.20 19.81
C LYS A 288 10.17 9.46 18.76
N MET A 289 11.20 10.12 18.24
CA MET A 289 12.18 9.52 17.36
C MET A 289 13.50 9.33 18.10
N TRP A 290 14.11 8.17 17.93
CA TRP A 290 15.30 7.73 18.65
C TRP A 290 16.37 7.26 17.68
N ASN A 291 17.63 7.39 18.09
CA ASN A 291 18.75 6.75 17.42
C ASN A 291 18.91 5.32 17.97
N VAL A 292 19.02 4.31 17.11
CA VAL A 292 19.14 2.90 17.52
C VAL A 292 20.48 2.65 18.24
N GLU A 293 21.57 3.21 17.73
CA GLU A 293 22.93 3.00 18.26
C GLU A 293 23.13 3.69 19.62
N THR A 294 22.79 4.98 19.71
CA THR A 294 22.99 5.76 20.94
C THR A 294 21.86 5.56 21.95
N GLY A 295 20.65 5.27 21.50
CA GLY A 295 19.44 5.22 22.34
C GLY A 295 18.92 6.60 22.75
N GLU A 296 19.46 7.68 22.19
CA GLU A 296 19.06 9.05 22.52
C GLU A 296 17.81 9.46 21.74
N CYS A 297 16.99 10.31 22.37
CA CYS A 297 15.84 10.92 21.71
C CYS A 297 16.33 12.02 20.78
N ILE A 298 16.12 11.82 19.47
CA ILE A 298 16.46 12.79 18.44
C ILE A 298 15.42 13.91 18.41
N ARG A 299 14.14 13.56 18.49
CA ARG A 299 13.03 14.50 18.32
C ARG A 299 11.76 14.02 19.00
N GLU A 300 10.96 14.99 19.46
CA GLU A 300 9.60 14.78 19.94
C GLU A 300 8.62 15.47 18.99
N PHE A 301 7.50 14.82 18.70
CA PHE A 301 6.41 15.39 17.90
C PHE A 301 5.19 15.51 18.78
N ALA A 302 4.81 16.76 19.07
CA ALA A 302 3.68 17.11 19.90
C ALA A 302 2.56 17.70 19.01
N GLY A 303 1.31 17.34 19.29
CA GLY A 303 0.14 17.90 18.62
C GLY A 303 -1.10 17.01 18.61
N HIS A 304 -1.00 15.75 19.04
CA HIS A 304 -2.17 14.96 19.42
C HIS A 304 -2.65 15.35 20.83
N HIS A 305 -3.97 15.40 21.01
CA HIS A 305 -4.58 15.82 22.28
C HIS A 305 -4.90 14.66 23.22
N ARG A 306 -4.80 13.43 22.71
CA ARG A 306 -5.02 12.18 23.45
C ARG A 306 -3.94 11.17 23.08
N GLY A 307 -3.91 10.06 23.83
CA GLY A 307 -2.95 8.99 23.63
C GLY A 307 -2.97 8.43 22.20
N LEU A 308 -1.78 8.20 21.65
CA LEU A 308 -1.61 7.59 20.35
C LEU A 308 -1.75 6.07 20.44
N THR A 309 -2.22 5.47 19.37
CA THR A 309 -2.47 4.03 19.26
C THR A 309 -1.58 3.36 18.24
N CYS A 310 -1.22 4.07 17.17
CA CYS A 310 -0.48 3.54 16.04
C CYS A 310 0.43 4.59 15.42
N VAL A 311 1.52 4.11 14.81
CA VAL A 311 2.47 4.93 14.05
C VAL A 311 3.04 4.12 12.89
N GLN A 312 3.32 4.80 11.79
CA GLN A 312 4.07 4.26 10.65
C GLN A 312 5.11 5.27 10.20
N TYR A 313 6.25 4.77 9.70
CA TYR A 313 7.41 5.57 9.32
C TYR A 313 8.08 4.99 8.07
N ASP A 314 8.23 5.81 7.02
CA ASP A 314 8.86 5.43 5.74
C ASP A 314 10.32 5.90 5.61
N GLY A 315 10.86 6.61 6.61
CA GLY A 315 12.19 7.25 6.55
C GLY A 315 12.14 8.77 6.40
N ARG A 316 11.04 9.31 5.85
CA ARG A 316 10.85 10.75 5.60
C ARG A 316 9.60 11.30 6.28
N ARG A 317 8.52 10.53 6.28
CA ARG A 317 7.20 10.88 6.78
C ARG A 317 6.81 9.94 7.90
N ILE A 318 6.10 10.49 8.88
CA ILE A 318 5.48 9.73 9.96
C ILE A 318 3.96 9.91 9.84
N VAL A 319 3.21 8.82 9.90
CA VAL A 319 1.75 8.85 10.02
C VAL A 319 1.36 8.30 11.38
N SER A 320 0.49 8.99 12.08
CA SER A 320 0.01 8.60 13.40
C SER A 320 -1.50 8.61 13.51
N GLY A 321 -2.05 7.63 14.23
CA GLY A 321 -3.45 7.59 14.63
C GLY A 321 -3.59 7.71 16.15
N SER A 322 -4.67 8.37 16.58
CA SER A 322 -4.88 8.69 18.00
C SER A 322 -6.32 8.50 18.45
N ASN A 323 -6.48 8.41 19.77
CA ASN A 323 -7.76 8.45 20.47
C ASN A 323 -8.45 9.84 20.38
N ASP A 324 -7.79 10.85 19.81
CA ASP A 324 -8.42 12.11 19.43
C ASP A 324 -9.21 12.02 18.12
N ARG A 325 -9.29 10.83 17.51
CA ARG A 325 -10.04 10.52 16.27
C ARG A 325 -9.42 11.13 15.01
N THR A 326 -8.20 11.63 15.11
CA THR A 326 -7.47 12.20 13.97
C THR A 326 -6.35 11.29 13.51
N VAL A 327 -6.05 11.38 12.21
CA VAL A 327 -4.80 10.87 11.65
C VAL A 327 -3.93 12.08 11.30
N LYS A 328 -2.66 12.08 11.71
CA LYS A 328 -1.73 13.16 11.40
C LYS A 328 -0.56 12.66 10.58
N LEU A 329 -0.16 13.46 9.61
CA LEU A 329 1.07 13.29 8.83
C LEU A 329 2.11 14.28 9.33
N TRP A 330 3.33 13.81 9.54
CA TRP A 330 4.45 14.60 10.02
C TRP A 330 5.64 14.45 9.09
N ASP A 331 6.41 15.52 8.98
CA ASP A 331 7.75 15.47 8.40
C ASP A 331 8.74 15.02 9.48
N ALA A 332 9.40 13.88 9.25
CA ALA A 332 10.31 13.28 10.22
C ALA A 332 11.58 14.13 10.45
N GLU A 333 12.00 14.92 9.46
CA GLU A 333 13.19 15.76 9.57
C GLU A 333 12.91 17.04 10.36
N THR A 334 11.84 17.75 9.98
CA THR A 334 11.51 19.04 10.57
C THR A 334 10.73 18.93 11.88
N GLY A 335 9.93 17.87 12.05
CA GLY A 335 9.01 17.74 13.18
C GLY A 335 7.63 18.34 12.93
N ASN A 336 7.42 18.96 11.77
CA ASN A 336 6.19 19.69 11.50
C ASN A 336 5.05 18.74 11.14
N CYS A 337 3.85 19.04 11.66
CA CYS A 337 2.62 18.42 11.21
C CYS A 337 2.27 18.98 9.82
N ILE A 338 2.28 18.12 8.80
CA ILE A 338 1.98 18.47 7.41
C ILE A 338 0.47 18.47 7.19
N LEU A 339 -0.23 17.43 7.68
CA LEU A 339 -1.66 17.25 7.47
C LEU A 339 -2.32 16.70 8.73
N THR A 340 -3.59 17.08 8.92
CA THR A 340 -4.50 16.48 9.88
C THR A 340 -5.75 16.02 9.15
N CYS A 341 -5.98 14.71 9.14
CA CYS A 341 -7.14 14.08 8.54
C CYS A 341 -8.20 13.86 9.63
N GLU A 342 -9.34 14.53 9.47
CA GLU A 342 -10.48 14.45 10.36
C GLU A 342 -11.64 13.70 9.70
N GLY A 343 -12.37 12.90 10.48
CA GLY A 343 -13.61 12.27 10.01
C GLY A 343 -13.97 10.97 10.70
N HIS A 344 -13.02 10.27 11.32
CA HIS A 344 -13.33 9.15 12.20
C HIS A 344 -14.19 9.61 13.39
N GLN A 345 -15.11 8.74 13.80
CA GLN A 345 -16.04 9.03 14.90
C GLN A 345 -15.57 8.45 16.24
N ASP A 346 -14.58 7.57 16.20
CA ASP A 346 -13.96 6.97 17.37
C ASP A 346 -12.43 6.84 17.18
N LEU A 347 -11.76 6.26 18.17
CA LEU A 347 -10.33 5.99 18.21
C LEU A 347 -9.84 5.36 16.91
N VAL A 348 -8.85 6.00 16.28
CA VAL A 348 -8.10 5.40 15.17
C VAL A 348 -7.18 4.36 15.79
N ARG A 349 -7.27 3.10 15.39
CA ARG A 349 -6.53 1.99 16.01
C ARG A 349 -5.26 1.64 15.24
N THR A 350 -5.30 1.72 13.93
CA THR A 350 -4.18 1.37 13.04
C THR A 350 -4.16 2.30 11.83
N VAL A 351 -2.96 2.50 11.29
CA VAL A 351 -2.72 3.27 10.08
C VAL A 351 -1.67 2.55 9.26
N HIS A 352 -1.84 2.57 7.95
CA HIS A 352 -0.86 2.15 6.97
C HIS A 352 -0.80 3.20 5.88
N PHE A 353 0.35 3.41 5.25
CA PHE A 353 0.45 4.39 4.16
C PHE A 353 1.43 3.98 3.09
N ASP A 354 1.24 4.52 1.89
CA ASP A 354 2.14 4.44 0.76
C ASP A 354 2.46 5.87 0.25
N GLU A 355 3.03 5.99 -0.94
CA GLU A 355 3.41 7.28 -1.51
C GLU A 355 2.24 8.23 -1.79
N ASP A 356 1.03 7.70 -1.99
CA ASP A 356 -0.14 8.48 -2.43
C ASP A 356 -1.31 8.44 -1.43
N ARG A 357 -1.39 7.41 -0.58
CA ARG A 357 -2.57 7.10 0.22
C ARG A 357 -2.23 6.73 1.65
N VAL A 358 -3.12 7.10 2.56
CA VAL A 358 -3.16 6.60 3.92
C VAL A 358 -4.43 5.76 4.08
N VAL A 359 -4.32 4.57 4.65
CA VAL A 359 -5.47 3.76 5.04
C VAL A 359 -5.49 3.70 6.56
N SER A 360 -6.61 4.09 7.16
CA SER A 360 -6.81 4.04 8.60
C SER A 360 -8.02 3.19 8.96
N ALA A 361 -7.93 2.50 10.09
CA ALA A 361 -9.04 1.76 10.64
C ALA A 361 -9.29 2.15 12.10
N SER A 362 -10.57 2.15 12.48
CA SER A 362 -11.05 2.76 13.71
C SER A 362 -12.03 1.86 14.46
N TYR A 363 -12.23 2.18 15.73
CA TYR A 363 -13.26 1.57 16.58
C TYR A 363 -14.68 1.98 16.17
N ASP A 364 -14.84 2.96 15.27
CA ASP A 364 -16.10 3.28 14.61
C ASP A 364 -16.52 2.26 13.53
N GLN A 365 -15.80 1.13 13.43
CA GLN A 365 -16.02 0.02 12.49
C GLN A 365 -15.73 0.40 11.03
N SER A 366 -15.21 1.60 10.77
CA SER A 366 -14.92 2.08 9.43
C SER A 366 -13.44 1.95 9.06
N ILE A 367 -13.22 1.72 7.77
CA ILE A 367 -11.92 1.86 7.11
C ILE A 367 -12.00 3.07 6.20
N ARG A 368 -11.06 4.00 6.35
CA ARG A 368 -10.98 5.20 5.52
C ARG A 368 -9.70 5.22 4.73
N VAL A 369 -9.81 5.69 3.48
CA VAL A 369 -8.67 5.92 2.58
C VAL A 369 -8.56 7.43 2.38
N TRP A 370 -7.39 7.97 2.64
CA TRP A 370 -7.08 9.39 2.55
C TRP A 370 -6.02 9.63 1.48
N ASP A 371 -6.13 10.74 0.78
CA ASP A 371 -5.06 11.22 -0.10
C ASP A 371 -4.00 11.92 0.74
N ILE A 372 -2.75 11.48 0.64
CA ILE A 372 -1.63 12.02 1.43
C ILE A 372 -1.21 13.44 1.00
N LYS A 373 -1.63 13.91 -0.17
CA LYS A 373 -1.31 15.27 -0.67
C LYS A 373 -2.33 16.29 -0.20
N THR A 374 -3.60 15.90 -0.16
CA THR A 374 -4.71 16.81 0.14
C THR A 374 -5.29 16.64 1.55
N GLY A 375 -5.08 15.48 2.18
CA GLY A 375 -5.68 15.11 3.45
C GLY A 375 -7.18 14.78 3.34
N MET A 376 -7.75 14.74 2.13
CA MET A 376 -9.16 14.47 1.93
C MET A 376 -9.46 12.97 2.04
N CYS A 377 -10.59 12.64 2.66
CA CYS A 377 -11.13 11.28 2.70
C CYS A 377 -11.64 10.90 1.30
N MET A 378 -10.94 10.00 0.61
CA MET A 378 -11.34 9.49 -0.70
C MET A 378 -12.44 8.43 -0.59
N LEU A 379 -12.27 7.49 0.34
CA LEU A 379 -13.18 6.37 0.53
C LEU A 379 -13.50 6.16 2.02
N ASN A 380 -14.71 5.68 2.29
CA ASN A 380 -15.18 5.32 3.62
C ASN A 380 -15.97 4.02 3.55
N PHE A 381 -15.39 2.93 4.04
CA PHE A 381 -16.01 1.60 4.10
C PHE A 381 -16.58 1.36 5.50
N GLN A 382 -17.91 1.41 5.64
CA GLN A 382 -18.60 1.25 6.93
C GLN A 382 -19.28 -0.10 7.11
N SER A 383 -19.54 -0.83 6.02
CA SER A 383 -20.39 -2.03 6.03
C SER A 383 -19.61 -3.36 6.02
N GLY A 384 -18.28 -3.32 6.11
CA GLY A 384 -17.43 -4.52 6.02
C GLY A 384 -17.18 -5.21 7.36
N HIS A 385 -17.19 -4.46 8.46
CA HIS A 385 -16.87 -4.96 9.80
C HIS A 385 -18.06 -4.83 10.73
N THR A 386 -18.16 -5.79 11.66
CA THR A 386 -19.24 -5.84 12.65
C THR A 386 -18.78 -5.40 14.05
N SER A 387 -17.47 -5.21 14.21
CA SER A 387 -16.83 -4.85 15.47
C SER A 387 -15.62 -3.95 15.23
N TRP A 388 -14.86 -3.69 16.30
CA TRP A 388 -13.66 -2.86 16.26
C TRP A 388 -12.62 -3.44 15.30
N VAL A 389 -12.09 -2.59 14.42
CA VAL A 389 -11.05 -2.97 13.49
C VAL A 389 -9.70 -2.82 14.17
N PHE A 390 -8.99 -3.93 14.37
CA PHE A 390 -7.71 -3.91 15.09
C PHE A 390 -6.55 -3.59 14.17
N ASP A 391 -6.46 -4.21 13.00
CA ASP A 391 -5.34 -3.98 12.10
C ASP A 391 -5.78 -3.85 10.64
N VAL A 392 -4.95 -3.17 9.85
CA VAL A 392 -5.15 -2.91 8.43
C VAL A 392 -3.80 -2.82 7.76
N ARG A 393 -3.67 -3.57 6.66
CA ARG A 393 -2.55 -3.44 5.72
C ARG A 393 -3.14 -3.28 4.35
N PHE A 394 -2.43 -2.57 3.48
CA PHE A 394 -2.83 -2.46 2.10
C PHE A 394 -1.63 -2.41 1.19
N ASP A 395 -1.87 -2.84 -0.02
CA ASP A 395 -1.00 -2.71 -1.17
C ASP A 395 -1.76 -1.95 -2.26
N LYS A 396 -1.08 -1.66 -3.37
CA LYS A 396 -1.69 -1.02 -4.56
C LYS A 396 -2.95 -1.73 -5.08
N ASN A 397 -3.09 -3.02 -4.77
CA ASN A 397 -4.14 -3.88 -5.29
C ASN A 397 -5.26 -4.15 -4.29
N ARG A 398 -4.96 -4.17 -2.98
CA ARG A 398 -5.84 -4.78 -1.96
C ARG A 398 -5.71 -4.09 -0.62
N ILE A 399 -6.79 -4.14 0.16
CA ILE A 399 -6.79 -3.83 1.60
C ILE A 399 -7.12 -5.13 2.34
N VAL A 400 -6.32 -5.48 3.34
CA VAL A 400 -6.62 -6.57 4.27
C VAL A 400 -6.81 -5.95 5.64
N SER A 401 -7.95 -6.25 6.25
CA SER A 401 -8.38 -5.70 7.54
C SER A 401 -9.03 -6.76 8.38
N GLN A 402 -9.23 -6.50 9.67
CA GLN A 402 -9.77 -7.53 10.56
C GLN A 402 -10.64 -7.00 11.70
N ASP A 403 -11.67 -7.79 12.01
CA ASP A 403 -12.42 -7.74 13.27
C ASP A 403 -12.27 -9.08 14.02
N GLN A 404 -13.33 -9.90 14.08
CA GLN A 404 -13.27 -11.34 14.39
C GLN A 404 -12.94 -12.18 13.14
N ARG A 405 -13.15 -11.59 11.96
CA ARG A 405 -12.94 -12.18 10.65
C ARG A 405 -11.88 -11.36 9.93
N VAL A 406 -11.12 -12.01 9.07
CA VAL A 406 -10.21 -11.28 8.18
C VAL A 406 -10.99 -10.92 6.93
N LEU A 407 -11.05 -9.63 6.61
CA LEU A 407 -11.69 -9.09 5.43
C LEU A 407 -10.62 -8.69 4.42
N VAL A 408 -10.66 -9.33 3.25
CA VAL A 408 -9.84 -8.99 2.10
C VAL A 408 -10.70 -8.22 1.09
N MET A 409 -10.31 -6.99 0.85
CA MET A 409 -10.89 -6.05 -0.12
C MET A 409 -9.97 -6.01 -1.34
N ASP A 410 -10.36 -6.66 -2.44
CA ASP A 410 -9.57 -6.72 -3.67
C ASP A 410 -10.12 -5.75 -4.74
N PHE A 411 -9.26 -4.84 -5.19
CA PHE A 411 -9.54 -3.90 -6.29
C PHE A 411 -9.00 -4.42 -7.63
N SER A 412 -8.12 -5.43 -7.60
CA SER A 412 -7.44 -6.00 -8.77
C SER A 412 -8.17 -7.18 -9.43
N THR A 413 -9.34 -7.56 -8.95
CA THR A 413 -10.03 -8.78 -9.40
C THR A 413 -10.33 -8.74 -10.90
N GLY A 414 -9.81 -9.72 -11.63
CA GLY A 414 -9.90 -9.78 -13.09
C GLY A 414 -8.99 -8.82 -13.86
N LEU A 415 -8.06 -8.13 -13.18
CA LEU A 415 -7.05 -7.27 -13.80
C LEU A 415 -5.67 -7.95 -13.74
N ASP A 416 -4.89 -7.80 -14.82
CA ASP A 416 -3.49 -8.18 -14.79
C ASP A 416 -2.67 -7.04 -14.16
N THR A 417 -2.07 -7.33 -13.01
CA THR A 417 -1.25 -6.37 -12.26
C THR A 417 0.22 -6.78 -12.19
N SER A 418 0.62 -7.84 -12.90
CA SER A 418 1.97 -8.44 -12.78
C SER A 418 3.11 -7.49 -13.11
N ILE A 419 2.89 -6.44 -13.92
CA ILE A 419 3.92 -5.45 -14.25
C ILE A 419 4.06 -4.32 -13.20
N PHE A 420 3.10 -4.19 -12.29
CA PHE A 420 2.99 -3.06 -11.34
C PHE A 420 3.26 -3.42 -9.87
N VAL A 421 3.35 -4.73 -9.58
CA VAL A 421 3.64 -5.32 -8.27
C VAL A 421 5.14 -5.48 -8.08
#